data_AF-A0A6N2YXK2-F1
#
_entry.id   AF-A0A6N2YXK2-F1
#
_cell.length_a   1.000
_cell.length_b   1.000
_cell.length_c   1.000
_cell.angle_alpha   90.00
_cell.angle_beta   90.00
_cell.angle_gamma   90.00
#
_symmetry.space_group_name_H-M   'P 1'
#
loop_
_entity.id
_entity.type
_entity.pdbx_description
1 polymer ?
#
loop_
_entity_poly.entity_id
_entity_poly.type
_entity_poly.pdbx_seq_one_letter_code
_entity_poly.pdbx_strand_id
1 'polypeptide(L)'
;MTNFKGNYVTRDDVKIAKNYLSEIELQRLNLLVSGFLDFAEFQALEMNPMTMTDWIEALDNQIIAHKRKVLIGKGNVSHKQAIEKAEKEFEIYRKREMDMLESDFDKEVKRLKDKEQTQ
;
A
#
# COMPACT_ATOMS: atom_id res chain seq x y z
N MET A 1 8.00 6.38 4.05
CA MET A 1 8.72 5.09 4.01
C MET A 1 8.35 4.35 2.74
N THR A 2 9.23 4.31 1.74
CA THR A 2 9.07 3.43 0.56
C THR A 2 10.08 2.29 0.69
N ASN A 3 9.62 1.10 1.08
CA ASN A 3 10.50 0.02 1.53
C ASN A 3 10.89 -0.92 0.36
N PHE A 4 11.61 -0.41 -0.64
CA PHE A 4 12.23 -1.23 -1.69
C PHE A 4 13.75 -1.15 -1.61
N LYS A 5 14.43 -2.24 -1.98
CA LYS A 5 15.86 -2.46 -1.67
C LYS A 5 16.83 -1.53 -2.44
N GLY A 6 16.35 -0.73 -3.38
CA GLY A 6 17.19 0.11 -4.25
C GLY A 6 16.59 1.49 -4.53
N ASN A 7 17.18 2.21 -5.48
CA ASN A 7 16.75 3.56 -5.88
C ASN A 7 15.56 3.58 -6.84
N TYR A 8 15.10 2.40 -7.29
CA TYR A 8 13.97 2.26 -8.20
C TYR A 8 13.17 1.00 -7.84
N VAL A 9 11.88 1.02 -8.18
CA VAL A 9 10.98 -0.12 -7.97
C VAL A 9 11.34 -1.23 -8.96
N THR A 10 11.41 -2.48 -8.49
CA THR A 10 11.64 -3.65 -9.34
C THR A 10 10.35 -4.44 -9.59
N ARG A 11 10.37 -5.32 -10.61
CA ARG A 11 9.24 -6.21 -10.92
C ARG A 11 8.90 -7.18 -9.78
N ASP A 12 9.89 -7.57 -8.97
CA ASP A 12 9.64 -8.42 -7.82
C ASP A 12 9.05 -7.64 -6.64
N ASP A 13 9.35 -6.34 -6.53
CA ASP A 13 8.76 -5.48 -5.50
C ASP A 13 7.25 -5.32 -5.68
N VAL A 14 6.73 -5.33 -6.92
CA VAL A 14 5.29 -5.18 -7.18
C VAL A 14 4.48 -6.46 -6.96
N LYS A 15 5.14 -7.62 -6.92
CA LYS A 15 4.49 -8.92 -6.64
C LYS A 15 4.23 -9.13 -5.15
N ILE A 16 5.01 -8.46 -4.31
CA ILE A 16 4.93 -8.57 -2.86
C ILE A 16 4.00 -7.47 -2.36
N ALA A 17 2.95 -7.85 -1.63
CA ALA A 17 2.12 -6.89 -0.92
C ALA A 17 2.93 -6.29 0.24
N LYS A 18 3.71 -5.24 -0.03
CA LYS A 18 4.32 -4.41 1.00
C LYS A 18 3.22 -3.53 1.60
N ASN A 19 3.40 -3.11 2.85
CA ASN A 19 2.44 -2.24 3.51
C ASN A 19 2.48 -0.86 2.83
N TYR A 20 1.58 -0.63 1.87
CA TYR A 20 1.46 0.61 1.11
C TYR A 20 0.52 1.63 1.78
N LEU A 21 0.11 1.39 3.04
CA LEU A 21 -0.64 2.39 3.79
C LEU A 21 0.25 3.62 3.97
N SER A 22 -0.26 4.76 3.54
CA SER A 22 0.28 6.07 3.89
C SER A 22 0.32 6.23 5.42
N GLU A 23 1.11 7.17 5.92
CA GLU A 23 1.18 7.48 7.34
C GLU A 23 -0.20 7.76 7.95
N ILE A 24 -1.05 8.49 7.21
CA ILE A 24 -2.43 8.77 7.60
C ILE A 24 -3.27 7.48 7.65
N GLU A 25 -3.09 6.56 6.71
CA GLU A 25 -3.80 5.28 6.70
C GLU A 25 -3.35 4.36 7.83
N LEU A 26 -2.05 4.33 8.15
CA LEU A 26 -1.51 3.62 9.31
C LEU A 26 -2.06 4.21 10.61
N GLN A 27 -2.10 5.53 10.73
CA GLN A 27 -2.69 6.19 11.89
C GLN A 27 -4.17 5.83 12.05
N ARG A 28 -4.93 5.83 10.95
CA ARG A 28 -6.34 5.39 10.95
C ARG A 28 -6.50 3.93 11.35
N LEU A 29 -5.63 3.05 10.85
CA LEU A 29 -5.63 1.63 11.22
C LEU A 29 -5.36 1.45 12.72
N ASN A 30 -4.35 2.14 13.25
CA ASN A 30 -4.02 2.10 14.67
C ASN A 30 -5.19 2.56 15.54
N LEU A 31 -5.84 3.67 15.18
CA LEU A 31 -7.01 4.18 15.91
C LEU A 31 -8.17 3.18 15.92
N LEU A 32 -8.43 2.51 14.79
CA LEU A 32 -9.47 1.47 14.70
C LEU A 32 -9.12 0.26 15.57
N VAL A 33 -7.88 -0.21 15.52
CA VAL A 33 -7.42 -1.37 16.31
C VAL A 33 -7.48 -1.06 17.80
N SER A 34 -6.91 0.07 18.23
CA SER A 34 -6.95 0.47 19.64
C SER A 34 -8.38 0.61 20.14
N GLY A 35 -9.26 1.30 19.41
CA GLY A 35 -10.66 1.45 19.84
C GLY A 35 -11.42 0.13 19.95
N PHE A 36 -11.11 -0.86 19.09
CA PHE A 36 -11.72 -2.19 19.21
C PHE A 36 -11.18 -2.98 20.41
N LEU A 37 -9.90 -2.82 20.75
CA LEU A 37 -9.31 -3.45 21.94
C LEU A 37 -9.87 -2.85 23.23
N ASP A 38 -10.04 -1.52 23.28
CA ASP A 38 -10.68 -0.83 24.42
C ASP A 38 -12.12 -1.32 24.62
N PHE A 39 -12.87 -1.50 23.52
CA PHE A 39 -14.21 -2.10 23.57
C PHE A 39 -14.17 -3.53 24.11
N ALA A 40 -13.22 -4.36 23.65
CA ALA A 40 -13.09 -5.73 24.13
C ALA A 40 -12.73 -5.79 25.62
N GLU A 41 -11.87 -4.90 26.09
CA GLU A 41 -11.54 -4.76 27.51
C GLU A 41 -12.77 -4.37 28.34
N PHE A 42 -13.59 -3.42 27.85
CA PHE A 42 -14.83 -3.05 28.53
C PHE A 42 -15.80 -4.23 28.67
N GLN A 43 -15.96 -5.03 27.61
CA GLN A 43 -16.81 -6.23 27.67
C GLN A 43 -16.27 -7.27 28.67
N ALA A 44 -14.95 -7.42 28.77
CA ALA A 44 -14.32 -8.30 29.75
C ALA A 44 -14.53 -7.79 31.19
N LEU A 45 -14.43 -6.48 31.43
CA LEU A 45 -14.64 -5.87 32.75
C LEU A 45 -16.09 -6.03 33.24
N GLU A 46 -17.06 -5.90 32.34
CA GLU A 46 -18.49 -6.10 32.62
C GLU A 46 -18.87 -7.60 32.70
N MET A 47 -17.90 -8.50 32.54
CA MET A 47 -18.09 -9.95 32.53
C MET A 47 -19.10 -10.42 31.48
N ASN A 48 -19.18 -9.70 30.35
CA ASN A 48 -20.04 -10.07 29.22
C ASN A 48 -19.35 -11.15 28.37
N PRO A 49 -19.81 -12.42 28.42
CA PRO A 49 -19.20 -13.47 27.62
C PRO A 49 -19.50 -13.24 26.14
N MET A 50 -18.46 -13.26 25.31
CA MET A 50 -18.57 -13.13 23.86
C MET A 50 -17.92 -14.33 23.17
N THR A 51 -18.62 -14.89 22.19
CA THR A 51 -18.10 -15.91 21.28
C THR A 51 -17.30 -15.28 20.15
N MET A 52 -16.54 -16.10 19.40
CA MET A 52 -15.82 -15.61 18.22
C MET A 52 -16.75 -15.01 17.16
N THR A 53 -17.98 -15.52 17.04
CA THR A 53 -18.99 -14.96 16.13
C THR A 53 -19.41 -13.57 16.57
N ASP A 54 -19.65 -13.37 17.88
CA ASP A 54 -20.04 -12.06 18.43
C ASP A 54 -18.94 -11.01 18.22
N TRP A 55 -17.67 -11.40 18.32
CA TRP A 55 -16.55 -10.52 18.03
C TRP A 55 -16.48 -10.09 16.57
N ILE A 56 -16.80 -10.98 15.63
CA ILE A 56 -16.87 -10.65 14.20
C ILE A 56 -17.99 -9.63 13.97
N GLU A 57 -19.18 -9.87 14.53
CA GLU A 57 -20.32 -8.96 14.39
C GLU A 57 -20.05 -7.59 15.02
N ALA A 58 -19.44 -7.54 16.21
CA ALA A 58 -19.07 -6.30 16.86
C ALA A 58 -18.07 -5.48 16.04
N LEU A 59 -17.07 -6.15 15.45
CA LEU A 59 -16.08 -5.50 14.59
C LEU A 59 -16.74 -4.91 13.33
N ASP A 60 -17.60 -5.69 12.66
CA ASP A 60 -18.32 -5.23 11.48
C ASP A 60 -19.21 -4.03 11.80
N ASN A 61 -19.91 -4.06 12.92
CA ASN A 61 -20.74 -2.95 13.40
C ASN A 61 -19.91 -1.69 13.67
N GLN A 62 -18.72 -1.82 14.28
CA GLN A 62 -17.83 -0.68 14.51
C GLN A 62 -17.33 -0.08 13.18
N ILE A 63 -16.96 -0.92 12.21
CA ILE A 63 -16.55 -0.45 10.87
C ILE A 63 -17.70 0.33 10.21
N ILE A 64 -18.94 -0.18 10.29
CA ILE A 64 -20.14 0.49 9.77
C ILE A 64 -20.40 1.81 10.49
N ALA A 65 -20.26 1.85 11.82
CA ALA A 65 -20.43 3.06 12.62
C ALA A 65 -19.43 4.17 12.24
N HIS A 66 -18.21 3.79 11.85
CA HIS A 66 -17.22 4.71 11.27
C HIS A 66 -17.49 5.08 9.79
N LYS A 67 -18.68 4.76 9.26
CA LYS A 67 -19.10 4.99 7.87
C LYS A 67 -18.16 4.35 6.85
N ARG A 68 -17.55 3.22 7.21
CA ARG A 68 -16.69 2.43 6.32
C ARG A 68 -17.44 1.20 5.83
N LYS A 69 -16.96 0.64 4.71
CA LYS A 69 -17.53 -0.57 4.13
C LYS A 69 -16.84 -1.79 4.72
N VAL A 70 -17.63 -2.70 5.25
CA VAL A 70 -17.18 -4.06 5.59
C VAL A 70 -16.88 -4.81 4.30
N LEU A 71 -15.83 -5.63 4.32
CA LEU A 71 -15.49 -6.46 3.18
C LEU A 71 -16.51 -7.61 3.06
N ILE A 72 -17.33 -7.58 2.00
CA ILE A 72 -18.32 -8.63 1.75
C ILE A 72 -17.67 -9.76 0.97
N GLY A 73 -17.52 -10.91 1.63
CA GLY A 73 -16.91 -12.10 1.05
C GLY A 73 -15.39 -11.99 0.92
N LYS A 74 -14.81 -12.93 0.16
CA LYS A 74 -13.36 -13.11 0.00
C LYS A 74 -12.78 -12.40 -1.23
N GLY A 75 -13.59 -11.58 -1.89
CA GLY A 75 -13.30 -11.01 -3.20
C GLY A 75 -13.38 -12.05 -4.33
N ASN A 76 -13.33 -11.57 -5.58
CA ASN A 76 -13.39 -12.41 -6.79
C ASN A 76 -12.05 -12.48 -7.54
N VAL A 77 -11.01 -11.82 -7.01
CA VAL A 77 -9.72 -11.69 -7.67
C VAL A 77 -8.79 -12.78 -7.16
N SER A 78 -8.39 -13.69 -8.06
CA SER A 78 -7.38 -14.70 -7.75
C SER A 78 -5.99 -14.08 -7.64
N HIS A 79 -5.10 -14.76 -6.93
CA HIS A 79 -3.70 -14.35 -6.81
C HIS A 79 -3.02 -14.15 -8.17
N LYS A 80 -3.28 -15.05 -9.14
CA LYS A 80 -2.75 -14.95 -10.51
C LYS A 80 -3.20 -13.67 -11.20
N GLN A 81 -4.50 -13.34 -11.11
CA GLN A 81 -5.04 -12.10 -11.68
C GLN A 81 -4.45 -10.85 -11.01
N ALA A 82 -4.22 -10.89 -9.69
CA ALA A 82 -3.57 -9.79 -8.97
C ALA A 82 -2.12 -9.57 -9.44
N ILE A 83 -1.34 -10.65 -9.60
CA ILE A 83 0.04 -10.59 -10.12
C ILE A 83 0.05 -10.05 -11.54
N GLU A 84 -0.76 -10.60 -12.45
CA GLU A 84 -0.80 -10.15 -13.85
C GLU A 84 -1.14 -8.65 -13.95
N LYS A 85 -2.06 -8.18 -13.12
CA LYS A 85 -2.38 -6.76 -13.03
C LYS A 85 -1.19 -5.94 -12.52
N ALA A 86 -0.56 -6.37 -11.43
CA ALA A 86 0.59 -5.67 -10.85
C ALA A 86 1.76 -5.56 -11.84
N GLU A 87 2.06 -6.64 -12.58
CA GLU A 87 3.09 -6.62 -13.62
C GLU A 87 2.73 -5.66 -14.76
N LYS A 88 1.47 -5.65 -15.21
CA LYS A 88 1.02 -4.73 -16.25
C LYS A 88 1.14 -3.26 -15.85
N GLU A 89 0.76 -2.91 -14.62
CA GLU A 89 0.93 -1.56 -14.09
C GLU A 89 2.41 -1.18 -13.93
N PHE A 90 3.26 -2.14 -13.56
CA PHE A 90 4.70 -1.94 -13.47
C PHE A 90 5.32 -1.58 -14.82
N GLU A 91 4.93 -2.24 -15.91
CA GLU A 91 5.43 -1.91 -17.25
C GLU A 91 5.06 -0.47 -17.66
N ILE A 92 3.83 -0.02 -17.34
CA ILE A 92 3.39 1.36 -17.61
C ILE A 92 4.22 2.35 -16.79
N TYR A 93 4.40 2.08 -15.49
CA TYR A 93 5.25 2.88 -14.62
C TYR A 93 6.70 2.93 -15.14
N ARG A 94 7.28 1.79 -15.51
CA ARG A 94 8.67 1.70 -15.94
C ARG A 94 8.93 2.47 -17.23
N LYS A 95 8.00 2.41 -18.18
CA LYS A 95 8.07 3.20 -19.41
C LYS A 95 8.08 4.70 -19.10
N ARG A 96 7.16 5.17 -18.24
CA ARG A 96 7.08 6.58 -17.83
C ARG A 96 8.37 7.04 -17.14
N GLU A 97 8.92 6.23 -16.24
CA GLU A 97 10.18 6.56 -15.56
C GLU A 97 11.36 6.64 -16.53
N MET A 98 11.42 5.73 -17.51
CA MET A 98 12.46 5.77 -18.54
C MET A 98 12.35 7.00 -19.44
N ASP A 99 11.14 7.44 -19.79
CA ASP A 99 10.92 8.65 -20.59
C ASP A 99 11.37 9.93 -19.84
N MET A 100 11.32 9.92 -18.50
CA MET A 100 11.76 11.04 -17.65
C MET A 100 13.23 10.92 -17.20
N LEU A 101 13.88 9.78 -17.46
CA LEU A 101 15.23 9.51 -16.99
C LEU A 101 16.24 10.21 -17.92
N GLU A 102 16.97 11.17 -17.38
CA GLU A 102 18.17 11.71 -18.03
C GLU A 102 19.40 10.90 -17.58
N SER A 103 19.97 10.12 -18.49
CA SER A 103 21.14 9.30 -18.21
C SER A 103 22.36 10.17 -17.92
N ASP A 104 23.28 9.69 -17.10
CA ASP A 104 24.57 10.36 -16.89
C ASP A 104 25.38 10.47 -18.20
N PHE A 105 25.15 9.54 -19.14
CA PHE A 105 25.65 9.66 -20.51
C PHE A 105 25.02 10.85 -21.25
N ASP A 106 23.71 11.05 -21.14
CA ASP A 106 23.00 12.17 -21.78
C ASP A 106 23.47 13.51 -21.21
N LYS A 107 23.70 13.57 -19.89
CA LYS A 107 24.29 14.73 -19.21
C LYS A 107 25.71 15.01 -19.69
N GLU A 108 26.53 13.98 -19.83
CA GLU A 108 27.91 14.14 -20.29
C GLU A 108 27.97 14.56 -21.78
N VAL A 109 27.11 14.00 -22.64
CA VAL A 109 26.99 14.42 -24.04
C VAL A 109 26.55 15.87 -24.16
N LYS A 110 25.58 16.33 -23.34
CA LYS A 110 25.21 17.76 -23.29
C LYS A 110 26.39 18.63 -22.85
N ARG A 111 27.09 18.23 -21.78
CA ARG A 111 28.25 18.96 -21.26
C ARG A 111 29.38 19.08 -22.29
N LEU A 112 29.61 18.04 -23.09
CA LEU A 112 30.60 18.08 -24.18
C LEU A 112 30.16 18.98 -25.33
N LYS A 113 28.88 18.94 -25.73
CA LYS A 113 28.32 19.84 -26.75
C LYS A 113 28.38 21.31 -26.34
N ASP A 114 28.09 21.63 -25.08
CA ASP A 114 28.14 23.01 -24.57
C ASP A 114 29.59 23.55 -24.57
N LYS A 115 30.58 22.69 -24.36
CA LYS A 115 32.01 23.05 -24.44
C LYS A 115 32.48 23.29 -25.87
N GLU A 116 31.99 22.55 -26.86
CA GLU A 116 32.29 22.76 -28.28
C GLU A 116 31.68 24.06 -28.83
N GLN A 117 30.57 24.55 -28.27
CA GLN A 117 29.95 25.81 -28.69
C GLN A 117 30.58 27.07 -28.06
N THR A 118 31.45 26.90 -27.05
CA THR A 118 32.10 28.00 -26.32
C THR A 118 33.55 28.25 -26.80
N GLN A 119 34.02 27.51 -27.81
CA GLN A 119 35.29 27.74 -28.53
C GLN A 119 35.02 28.26 -29.93
#